data_AF-A0A355EU84-F1
#
_entry.id   AF-A0A355EU84-F1
#
_cell.length_a   1.000
_cell.length_b   1.000
_cell.length_c   1.000
_cell.angle_alpha   90.00
_cell.angle_beta   90.00
_cell.angle_gamma   90.00
#
_symmetry.space_group_name_H-M   'P 1'
#
loop_
_entity.id
_entity.type
_entity.pdbx_description
1 polymer ?
#
loop_
_entity_poly.entity_id
_entity_poly.type
_entity_poly.pdbx_seq_one_letter_code
_entity_poly.pdbx_strand_id
1 'polypeptide(L)'
;DDVSRAEVRSALIDYAGNCVDVNMNNNAVQIYTCHGDPNQSFTYEVDGEIRGWNNLCLEANGSEINTWPNLSAGQVRRATVRMAACNGSTFQKWTATPAG
;
A
#
# COMPACT_ATOMS: atom_id res chain seq x y z
N ASP A 1 -17.38 -7.67 28.23
CA ASP A 1 -16.84 -8.72 27.35
C ASP A 1 -16.05 -8.11 26.22
N ASP A 2 -14.80 -8.54 26.16
CA ASP A 2 -13.63 -7.94 25.54
C ASP A 2 -13.61 -8.17 24.03
N VAL A 3 -14.34 -7.33 23.28
CA VAL A 3 -14.03 -7.12 21.87
C VAL A 3 -13.13 -5.87 21.81
N SER A 4 -11.89 -6.02 22.26
CA SER A 4 -10.79 -5.24 21.69
C SER A 4 -11.01 -5.19 20.17
N ARG A 5 -11.03 -3.98 19.61
CA ARG A 5 -11.36 -3.71 18.21
C ARG A 5 -10.51 -4.63 17.34
N ALA A 6 -11.04 -5.77 16.91
CA ALA A 6 -10.34 -6.66 16.00
C ALA A 6 -9.95 -5.78 14.80
N GLU A 7 -8.66 -5.67 14.49
CA GLU A 7 -8.22 -4.96 13.30
C GLU A 7 -8.97 -5.59 12.12
N VAL A 8 -9.92 -4.84 11.56
CA VAL A 8 -10.65 -5.30 10.38
C VAL A 8 -9.65 -5.22 9.24
N ARG A 9 -8.99 -6.35 9.00
CA ARG A 9 -8.08 -6.50 7.87
C ARG A 9 -8.87 -6.98 6.66
N SER A 10 -8.60 -6.37 5.52
CA SER A 10 -9.27 -6.67 4.26
C SER A 10 -8.25 -6.78 3.14
N ALA A 11 -8.58 -7.55 2.11
CA ALA A 11 -7.82 -7.54 0.88
C ALA A 11 -8.07 -6.24 0.11
N LEU A 12 -7.03 -5.72 -0.53
CA LEU A 12 -7.13 -4.77 -1.63
C LEU A 12 -7.19 -5.59 -2.93
N ILE A 13 -8.22 -5.40 -3.74
CA ILE A 13 -8.49 -6.24 -4.91
C ILE A 13 -8.47 -5.38 -6.18
N ASP A 14 -7.81 -5.88 -7.23
CA ASP A 14 -7.79 -5.22 -8.55
C ASP A 14 -9.09 -5.46 -9.34
N TYR A 15 -9.17 -4.88 -10.54
CA TYR A 15 -10.35 -5.03 -11.39
C TYR A 15 -10.60 -6.47 -11.90
N ALA A 16 -9.57 -7.33 -11.83
CA ALA A 16 -9.63 -8.72 -12.31
C ALA A 16 -9.88 -9.72 -11.17
N GLY A 17 -10.00 -9.26 -9.92
CA GLY A 17 -10.21 -10.11 -8.75
C GLY A 17 -8.94 -10.65 -8.11
N ASN A 18 -7.76 -10.14 -8.50
CA ASN A 18 -6.48 -10.47 -7.87
C ASN A 18 -6.23 -9.53 -6.67
N CYS A 19 -5.39 -9.97 -5.75
CA CYS A 19 -5.08 -9.24 -4.54
C CYS A 19 -3.79 -8.43 -4.69
N VAL A 20 -3.74 -7.27 -4.04
CA VAL A 20 -2.48 -6.62 -3.70
C VAL A 20 -1.73 -7.55 -2.73
N ASP A 21 -0.49 -7.84 -3.05
CA ASP A 21 0.33 -8.84 -2.39
C ASP A 21 1.70 -8.25 -2.07
N VAL A 22 2.22 -8.53 -0.88
CA VAL A 22 3.56 -8.15 -0.47
C VAL A 22 4.51 -9.33 -0.66
N ASN A 23 5.54 -9.15 -1.48
CA ASN A 23 6.68 -10.05 -1.51
C ASN A 23 7.46 -9.92 -0.19
N MET A 24 7.31 -10.92 0.67
CA MET A 24 7.84 -10.92 2.03
C MET A 24 9.37 -10.87 2.11
N ASN A 25 10.09 -11.15 1.02
CA ASN A 25 11.55 -11.12 0.99
C ASN A 25 12.13 -9.71 0.81
N ASN A 26 11.41 -8.83 0.12
CA ASN A 26 11.94 -7.52 -0.28
C ASN A 26 10.94 -6.37 -0.11
N ASN A 27 9.77 -6.63 0.49
CA ASN A 27 8.70 -5.64 0.72
C ASN A 27 8.13 -4.99 -0.56
N ALA A 28 8.42 -5.55 -1.73
CA ALA A 28 7.81 -5.11 -2.98
C ALA A 28 6.32 -5.47 -2.98
N VAL A 29 5.51 -4.56 -3.51
CA VAL A 29 4.07 -4.78 -3.69
C VAL A 29 3.83 -5.22 -5.13
N GLN A 30 2.98 -6.23 -5.31
CA GLN A 30 2.61 -6.80 -6.60
C GLN A 30 1.11 -7.12 -6.62
N ILE A 31 0.61 -7.50 -7.80
CA ILE A 31 -0.72 -8.09 -7.96
C ILE A 31 -0.54 -9.59 -8.10
N TYR A 32 -1.24 -10.36 -7.27
CA TYR A 32 -1.14 -11.82 -7.24
C TYR A 32 -2.50 -12.47 -6.95
N THR A 33 -2.65 -13.74 -7.32
CA THR A 33 -3.87 -14.50 -7.01
C THR A 33 -4.16 -14.43 -5.52
N CYS A 34 -5.42 -14.16 -5.16
CA CYS A 34 -5.83 -14.13 -3.76
C CYS A 34 -5.69 -15.53 -3.13
N HIS A 35 -4.94 -15.62 -2.03
CA HIS A 35 -4.76 -16.85 -1.23
C HIS A 35 -5.01 -16.64 0.27
N GLY A 36 -5.24 -15.39 0.71
CA GLY A 36 -5.71 -15.09 2.07
C GLY A 36 -4.63 -15.08 3.15
N ASP A 37 -3.36 -15.19 2.77
CA ASP A 37 -2.24 -15.09 3.71
C ASP A 37 -2.04 -13.65 4.22
N PRO A 38 -1.33 -13.46 5.34
CA PRO A 38 -1.15 -12.14 5.95
C PRO A 38 -0.47 -11.10 5.04
N ASN A 39 0.27 -11.52 4.01
CA ASN A 39 0.91 -10.62 3.04
C ASN A 39 -0.07 -10.06 1.99
N GLN A 40 -1.34 -10.46 2.03
CA GLN A 40 -2.46 -9.90 1.24
C GLN A 40 -3.52 -9.22 2.11
N SER A 41 -3.21 -8.99 3.39
CA SER A 41 -4.14 -8.52 4.41
C SER A 41 -3.73 -7.14 4.91
N PHE A 42 -4.61 -6.14 4.73
CA PHE A 42 -4.30 -4.75 5.02
C PHE A 42 -5.32 -4.13 5.98
N THR A 43 -4.84 -3.26 6.88
CA THR A 43 -5.64 -2.42 7.77
C THR A 43 -5.69 -1.00 7.23
N TYR A 44 -6.88 -0.41 7.18
CA TYR A 44 -7.07 1.00 6.85
C TYR A 44 -7.11 1.80 8.15
N GLU A 45 -6.16 2.72 8.31
CA GLU A 45 -6.09 3.58 9.47
C GLU A 45 -6.88 4.88 9.24
N VAL A 46 -7.41 5.42 10.33
CA VAL A 46 -8.22 6.66 10.31
C VAL A 46 -7.43 7.88 9.82
N ASP A 47 -6.10 7.83 9.91
CA ASP A 47 -5.21 8.90 9.47
C ASP A 47 -4.78 8.76 7.99
N GLY A 48 -5.37 7.81 7.27
CA GLY A 48 -5.12 7.54 5.85
C GLY A 48 -3.96 6.60 5.56
N GLU A 49 -3.27 6.06 6.58
CA GLU A 49 -2.32 4.96 6.36
C GLU A 49 -3.04 3.66 5.96
N ILE A 50 -2.40 2.89 5.08
CA ILE A 50 -2.77 1.50 4.85
C ILE A 50 -1.61 0.66 5.38
N ARG A 51 -1.86 -0.12 6.43
CA ARG A 51 -0.86 -0.97 7.08
C ARG A 51 -1.01 -2.41 6.63
N GLY A 52 0.11 -3.12 6.48
CA GLY A 52 0.10 -4.51 6.01
C GLY A 52 1.20 -5.35 6.63
N TRP A 53 1.79 -6.21 5.81
CA TRP A 53 2.90 -7.09 6.19
C TRP A 53 3.97 -6.37 7.05
N ASN A 54 4.37 -7.00 8.15
CA ASN A 54 5.31 -6.45 9.15
C ASN A 54 4.92 -5.10 9.77
N ASN A 55 3.63 -4.76 9.82
CA ASN A 55 3.13 -3.47 10.32
C ASN A 55 3.77 -2.27 9.59
N LEU A 56 4.16 -2.47 8.34
CA LEU A 56 4.66 -1.44 7.45
C LEU A 56 3.49 -0.74 6.77
N CYS A 57 3.76 0.45 6.24
CA CYS A 57 2.80 1.26 5.51
C CYS A 57 2.96 1.10 4.01
N LEU A 58 1.84 1.02 3.29
CA LEU A 58 1.80 1.10 1.84
C LEU A 58 2.26 2.51 1.42
N GLU A 59 3.31 2.58 0.62
CA GLU A 59 3.96 3.84 0.25
C GLU A 59 4.04 3.97 -1.26
N ALA A 60 3.58 5.10 -1.79
CA ALA A 60 3.97 5.54 -3.13
C ALA A 60 5.40 6.08 -3.01
N ASN A 61 6.38 5.36 -3.54
CA ASN A 61 7.80 5.54 -3.24
C ASN A 61 8.23 7.02 -3.30
N GLY A 62 8.38 7.63 -2.12
CA GLY A 62 8.66 9.06 -1.97
C GLY A 62 9.98 9.48 -2.62
N SER A 63 10.98 8.59 -2.67
CA SER A 63 12.25 8.90 -3.32
C SER A 63 12.08 9.05 -4.83
N GLU A 64 11.18 8.29 -5.46
CA GLU A 64 10.86 8.44 -6.89
C GLU A 64 10.00 9.70 -7.11
N ILE A 65 9.00 9.95 -6.26
CA ILE A 65 8.15 11.15 -6.34
C ILE A 65 8.98 12.43 -6.24
N ASN A 66 9.94 12.48 -5.32
CA ASN A 66 10.81 13.64 -5.12
C ASN A 66 11.70 13.95 -6.34
N THR A 67 11.84 13.03 -7.31
CA THR A 67 12.54 13.31 -8.57
C THR A 67 11.66 13.98 -9.63
N TRP A 68 10.34 14.02 -9.46
CA TRP A 68 9.43 14.59 -10.45
C TRP A 68 9.70 16.04 -10.86
N PRO A 69 10.23 16.94 -10.00
CA PRO A 69 10.65 18.27 -10.43
C PRO A 69 11.83 18.27 -11.42
N ASN A 70 12.58 17.17 -11.52
CA ASN A 70 13.81 17.04 -12.30
C ASN A 70 13.68 16.05 -13.46
N LEU A 71 12.47 15.88 -14.02
CA LEU A 71 12.24 14.98 -15.15
C LEU A 71 12.83 15.55 -16.44
N SER A 72 13.62 14.73 -17.12
CA SER A 72 14.07 14.97 -18.50
C SER A 72 12.92 14.79 -19.49
N ALA A 73 13.04 15.41 -20.66
CA ALA A 73 12.07 15.25 -21.74
C ALA A 73 11.84 13.76 -22.06
N GLY A 74 10.58 13.33 -22.05
CA GLY A 74 10.19 11.94 -22.28
C GLY A 74 10.05 11.07 -21.03
N GLN A 75 10.42 11.55 -19.84
CA GLN A 75 10.13 10.83 -18.59
C GLN A 75 8.70 11.08 -18.12
N VAL A 76 8.02 10.01 -17.69
CA VAL A 76 6.67 10.06 -17.10
C VAL A 76 6.74 10.08 -15.58
N ARG A 77 5.81 10.81 -14.95
CA ARG A 77 5.64 10.77 -13.49
C ARG A 77 5.12 9.40 -13.10
N ARG A 78 5.95 8.63 -12.40
CA ARG A 78 5.59 7.34 -11.82
C ARG A 78 6.24 7.20 -10.45
N ALA A 79 5.62 6.39 -9.61
CA ALA A 79 6.16 5.94 -8.35
C ALA A 79 5.81 4.47 -8.20
N THR A 80 6.80 3.64 -7.85
CA THR A 80 6.57 2.27 -7.39
C THR A 80 5.80 2.30 -6.08
N VAL A 81 4.91 1.33 -5.88
CA VAL A 81 4.26 1.12 -4.57
C VAL A 81 5.05 0.05 -3.82
N ARG A 82 5.32 0.28 -2.54
CA ARG A 82 6.08 -0.65 -1.68
C ARG A 82 5.56 -0.64 -0.25
N MET A 83 6.00 -1.60 0.55
CA MET A 83 5.88 -1.51 2.01
C MET A 83 7.10 -0.80 2.58
N ALA A 84 6.88 0.25 3.38
CA ALA A 84 7.94 1.04 4.01
C ALA A 84 7.64 1.32 5.48
N ALA A 85 8.66 1.72 6.25
CA ALA A 85 8.48 2.10 7.64
C ALA A 85 7.49 3.27 7.73
N CYS A 86 6.45 3.12 8.56
CA CYS A 86 5.44 4.16 8.76
C CYS A 86 6.10 5.41 9.34
N ASN A 87 5.92 6.55 8.68
CA ASN A 87 6.57 7.81 9.03
C ASN A 87 5.62 9.02 8.97
N GLY A 88 4.33 8.80 8.70
CA GLY A 88 3.32 9.85 8.62
C GLY A 88 3.47 10.79 7.42
N SER A 89 4.40 10.52 6.49
CA SER A 89 4.55 11.32 5.28
C SER A 89 3.32 11.22 4.38
N THR A 90 3.11 12.25 3.56
CA THR A 90 2.02 12.26 2.57
C THR A 90 2.15 11.16 1.52
N PHE A 91 3.32 10.54 1.36
CA PHE A 91 3.55 9.40 0.47
C PHE A 91 2.93 8.09 0.97
N GLN A 92 2.53 8.06 2.25
CA GLN A 92 1.91 6.91 2.91
C GLN A 92 0.44 7.16 3.22
N LYS A 93 -0.14 8.26 2.75
CA LYS A 93 -1.55 8.60 2.95
C LYS A 93 -2.35 8.33 1.69
N TRP A 94 -3.38 7.50 1.83
CA TRP A 94 -4.25 7.06 0.74
C TRP A 94 -5.69 7.47 1.00
N THR A 95 -6.44 7.65 -0.08
CA THR A 95 -7.88 7.88 -0.02
C THR A 95 -8.55 6.93 -1.00
N ALA A 96 -9.40 6.04 -0.50
CA ALA A 96 -10.28 5.25 -1.35
C ALA A 96 -11.43 6.15 -1.84
N THR A 97 -11.67 6.16 -3.15
CA THR A 97 -12.74 6.98 -3.73
C THR A 97 -13.96 6.12 -4.08
N PRO A 98 -15.15 6.72 -4.23
CA PRO A 98 -16.33 5.97 -4.70
C PRO A 98 -16.18 5.36 -6.10
N ALA A 99 -15.19 5.81 -6.88
CA ALA A 99 -14.95 5.30 -8.24
C ALA A 99 -14.20 3.95 -8.26
N GLY A 100 -13.75 3.47 -7.10
CA GLY A 100 -12.66 2.49 -7.01
C GLY A 100 -11.34 3.22 -7.09
#